data_AF-A0A2M7Q403-F1
#
_entry.id   AF-A0A2M7Q403-F1
#
_cell.length_a   1.000
_cell.length_b   1.000
_cell.length_c   1.000
_cell.angle_alpha   90.00
_cell.angle_beta   90.00
_cell.angle_gamma   90.00
#
_symmetry.space_group_name_H-M   'P 1'
#
loop_
_entity.id
_entity.type
_entity.pdbx_description
1 polymer ?
#
loop_
_entity_poly.entity_id
_entity_poly.type
_entity_poly.pdbx_seq_one_letter_code
_entity_poly.pdbx_strand_id
1 'polypeptide(L)'
;MQTMIEIPKAIVLWSKEGRHAGFMLLSHEEGNEYGECVFMLSPVSAEGIDSEMGIVVSELKVAGEQQFHIKRNESGYELTVKPRELPEVVFKLNTGFEGDVFTEFNGPITTIGTANPAKQNA
;
A
#
# COMPACT_ATOMS: atom_id res chain seq x y z
N MET A 1 5.93 25.53 10.65
CA MET A 1 5.52 24.46 11.58
C MET A 1 5.40 23.20 10.75
N GLN A 2 6.38 22.28 10.82
CA GLN A 2 6.32 21.02 10.08
C GLN A 2 5.24 20.16 10.72
N THR A 3 4.19 19.85 9.96
CA THR A 3 3.12 18.97 10.41
C THR A 3 3.67 17.55 10.45
N MET A 4 3.80 16.99 11.64
CA MET A 4 4.23 15.60 11.84
C MET A 4 3.28 14.67 11.09
N ILE A 5 3.84 13.77 10.27
CA ILE A 5 3.08 12.73 9.56
C ILE A 5 3.19 11.47 10.41
N GLU A 6 2.11 11.10 11.08
CA GLU A 6 1.98 9.81 11.76
C GLU A 6 1.38 8.82 10.75
N ILE A 7 2.14 7.79 10.34
CA ILE A 7 1.64 6.77 9.41
C ILE A 7 1.24 5.49 10.17
N PRO A 8 0.21 4.77 9.70
CA PRO A 8 -0.13 3.47 10.27
C PRO A 8 1.00 2.47 10.04
N LYS A 9 1.32 1.66 11.06
CA LYS A 9 2.34 0.59 10.94
C LYS A 9 1.91 -0.55 9.98
N ALA A 10 0.61 -0.70 9.76
CA ALA A 10 0.05 -1.72 8.91
C ALA A 10 -1.16 -1.19 8.13
N ILE A 11 -1.22 -1.52 6.85
CA ILE A 11 -2.32 -1.22 5.93
C ILE A 11 -2.86 -2.55 5.40
N VAL A 12 -4.17 -2.69 5.43
CA VAL A 12 -4.93 -3.81 4.85
C VAL A 12 -5.22 -3.52 3.39
N LEU A 13 -4.97 -4.50 2.53
CA LEU A 13 -5.10 -4.39 1.07
C LEU A 13 -6.26 -5.27 0.58
N TRP A 14 -7.14 -4.66 -0.21
CA TRP A 14 -8.34 -5.28 -0.74
C TRP A 14 -8.36 -5.18 -2.26
N SER A 15 -8.85 -6.21 -2.95
CA SER A 15 -9.13 -6.15 -4.39
C SER A 15 -10.30 -5.20 -4.69
N LYS A 16 -10.50 -4.86 -5.97
CA LYS A 16 -11.66 -4.09 -6.45
C LYS A 16 -13.00 -4.71 -6.06
N GLU A 17 -13.04 -6.03 -6.01
CA GLU A 17 -14.21 -6.84 -5.67
C GLU A 17 -14.41 -6.97 -4.15
N GLY A 18 -13.57 -6.31 -3.35
CA GLY A 18 -13.65 -6.35 -1.88
C GLY A 18 -13.10 -7.65 -1.28
N ARG A 19 -12.24 -8.38 -2.01
CA ARG A 19 -11.56 -9.56 -1.45
C ARG A 19 -10.29 -9.13 -0.73
N HIS A 20 -10.10 -9.61 0.50
CA HIS A 20 -8.87 -9.36 1.23
C HIS A 20 -7.70 -10.05 0.51
N ALA A 21 -6.67 -9.27 0.14
CA ALA A 21 -5.49 -9.76 -0.54
C ALA A 21 -4.30 -9.92 0.44
N GLY A 22 -4.14 -8.98 1.37
CA GLY A 22 -3.02 -9.03 2.32
C GLY A 22 -2.77 -7.72 3.04
N PHE A 23 -1.52 -7.53 3.47
CA PHE A 23 -1.08 -6.37 4.23
C PHE A 23 0.17 -5.74 3.63
N MET A 24 0.30 -4.43 3.83
CA MET A 24 1.55 -3.70 3.72
C MET A 24 1.97 -3.29 5.13
N LEU A 25 3.18 -3.67 5.54
CA LEU A 25 3.77 -3.25 6.81
C LEU A 25 4.75 -2.11 6.53
N LEU A 26 4.69 -1.07 7.36
CA LEU A 26 5.40 0.19 7.17
C LEU A 26 6.35 0.42 8.35
N SER A 27 7.57 0.79 8.03
CA SER A 27 8.57 1.29 8.98
C SER A 27 9.03 2.66 8.50
N HIS A 28 8.90 3.67 9.35
CA HIS A 28 9.46 4.99 9.09
C HIS A 28 9.89 5.64 10.40
N GLU A 29 10.84 6.55 10.31
CA GLU A 29 11.14 7.44 11.42
C GLU A 29 10.13 8.61 11.42
N GLU A 30 9.67 8.99 12.61
CA GLU A 30 8.72 10.10 12.75
C GLU A 30 9.24 11.38 12.10
N GLY A 31 8.39 12.01 11.27
CA GLY A 31 8.75 13.24 10.56
C GLY A 31 9.56 13.05 9.28
N ASN A 32 9.96 11.82 8.93
CA ASN A 32 10.58 11.53 7.64
C ASN A 32 9.53 11.17 6.58
N GLU A 33 9.71 11.73 5.38
CA GLU A 33 8.90 11.40 4.21
C GLU A 33 9.28 10.04 3.60
N TYR A 34 10.40 9.45 4.00
CA TYR A 34 10.91 8.19 3.46
C TYR A 34 10.88 7.10 4.52
N GLY A 35 10.67 5.86 4.07
CA GLY A 35 10.70 4.68 4.92
C GLY A 35 10.81 3.39 4.10
N GLU A 36 10.63 2.28 4.81
CA GLU A 36 10.71 0.94 4.28
C GLU A 36 9.39 0.19 4.50
N CYS A 37 9.04 -0.69 3.58
CA CYS A 37 7.86 -1.52 3.70
C CYS A 37 8.09 -2.94 3.21
N VAL A 38 7.27 -3.85 3.71
CA VAL A 38 7.18 -5.23 3.24
C VAL A 38 5.73 -5.58 2.98
N PHE A 39 5.51 -6.49 2.04
CA PHE A 39 4.19 -6.97 1.66
C PHE A 39 3.96 -8.40 2.16
N MET A 40 2.77 -8.65 2.68
CA MET A 40 2.35 -9.97 3.15
C MET A 40 1.08 -10.40 2.45
N LEU A 41 1.16 -11.48 1.68
CA LEU A 41 0.00 -12.13 1.08
C LEU A 41 -0.76 -12.90 2.17
N SER A 42 -2.01 -12.53 2.45
CA SER A 42 -2.84 -13.15 3.50
C SER A 42 -4.33 -13.20 3.09
N PRO A 43 -4.65 -13.84 1.95
CA PRO A 43 -5.99 -13.83 1.37
C PRO A 43 -6.97 -14.68 2.19
N VAL A 44 -8.25 -14.33 2.13
CA VAL A 44 -9.34 -15.13 2.74
C VAL A 44 -9.99 -16.11 1.75
N SER A 45 -9.65 -16.01 0.46
CA SER A 45 -10.15 -16.85 -0.62
C SER A 45 -9.15 -16.92 -1.77
N ALA A 46 -9.28 -17.93 -2.64
CA ALA A 46 -8.47 -18.03 -3.87
C ALA A 46 -8.64 -16.79 -4.77
N GLU A 47 -9.86 -16.25 -4.88
CA GLU A 47 -10.15 -15.02 -5.62
C GLU A 47 -9.34 -13.82 -5.14
N GLY A 48 -8.99 -13.76 -3.85
CA GLY A 48 -8.12 -12.71 -3.32
C GLY A 48 -6.69 -12.82 -3.85
N ILE A 49 -6.19 -14.04 -4.07
CA ILE A 49 -4.86 -14.32 -4.66
C ILE A 49 -4.87 -13.95 -6.14
N ASP A 50 -5.89 -14.40 -6.86
CA ASP A 50 -5.96 -14.28 -8.32
C ASP A 50 -6.38 -12.86 -8.77
N SER A 51 -6.73 -11.98 -7.84
CA SER A 51 -6.99 -10.57 -8.12
C SER A 51 -5.72 -9.80 -8.49
N GLU A 52 -5.86 -8.67 -9.20
CA GLU A 52 -4.73 -7.80 -9.52
C GLU A 52 -3.95 -7.37 -8.26
N MET A 53 -4.68 -7.06 -7.18
CA MET A 53 -4.07 -6.76 -5.88
C MET A 53 -3.29 -7.95 -5.32
N GLY A 54 -3.85 -9.16 -5.38
CA GLY A 54 -3.20 -10.38 -4.90
C GLY A 54 -1.91 -10.70 -5.65
N ILE A 55 -1.92 -10.54 -6.98
CA ILE A 55 -0.74 -10.70 -7.84
C ILE A 55 0.34 -9.69 -7.43
N VAL A 56 0.00 -8.39 -7.34
CA VAL A 56 0.96 -7.34 -6.97
C VAL A 56 1.54 -7.57 -5.58
N VAL A 57 0.72 -7.93 -4.59
CA VAL A 57 1.17 -8.25 -3.23
C VAL A 57 2.11 -9.47 -3.25
N SER A 58 1.82 -10.48 -4.08
CA SER A 58 2.67 -11.66 -4.23
C SER A 58 4.04 -11.31 -4.81
N GLU A 59 4.09 -10.51 -5.89
CA GLU A 59 5.33 -10.09 -6.52
C GLU A 59 6.19 -9.23 -5.57
N LEU A 60 5.58 -8.26 -4.89
CA LEU A 60 6.29 -7.39 -3.94
C LEU A 60 6.78 -8.15 -2.71
N LYS A 61 6.03 -9.16 -2.24
CA LYS A 61 6.47 -10.05 -1.18
C LYS A 61 7.74 -10.81 -1.59
N VAL A 62 7.80 -11.33 -2.81
CA VAL A 62 8.97 -12.05 -3.34
C VAL A 62 10.16 -11.11 -3.53
N ALA A 63 9.91 -9.88 -3.95
CA ALA A 63 10.92 -8.83 -4.09
C ALA A 63 11.51 -8.35 -2.73
N GLY A 64 10.84 -8.68 -1.62
CA GLY A 64 11.32 -8.37 -0.28
C GLY A 64 11.01 -6.95 0.17
N GLU A 65 11.94 -6.33 0.89
CA GLU A 65 11.79 -4.98 1.42
C GLU A 65 11.88 -3.91 0.32
N GLN A 66 10.98 -2.94 0.38
CA GLN A 66 10.88 -1.86 -0.59
C GLN A 66 11.00 -0.51 0.11
N GLN A 67 11.61 0.46 -0.56
CA GLN A 67 11.56 1.85 -0.12
C GLN A 67 10.25 2.51 -0.55
N PHE A 68 9.73 3.38 0.30
CA PHE A 68 8.60 4.24 -0.05
C PHE A 68 8.88 5.71 0.24
N HIS A 69 8.16 6.58 -0.47
CA HIS A 69 8.06 8.02 -0.23
C HIS A 69 6.61 8.38 0.07
N ILE A 70 6.33 9.10 1.14
CA ILE A 70 5.01 9.66 1.44
C ILE A 70 5.02 11.18 1.34
N LYS A 71 4.02 11.74 0.67
CA LYS A 71 3.77 13.18 0.57
C LYS A 71 2.38 13.51 1.07
N ARG A 72 2.26 14.58 1.86
CA ARG A 72 0.97 15.15 2.24
C ARG A 72 0.50 16.16 1.19
N ASN A 73 -0.77 16.09 0.81
CA ASN A 73 -1.44 17.08 -0.04
C ASN A 73 -2.70 17.61 0.66
N GLU A 74 -3.45 18.49 0.00
CA GLU A 74 -4.68 19.09 0.57
C GLU A 74 -5.78 18.05 0.86
N SER A 75 -5.78 16.93 0.14
CA SER A 75 -6.82 15.90 0.20
C SER A 75 -6.44 14.68 1.07
N GLY A 76 -5.18 14.58 1.49
CA GLY A 76 -4.65 13.46 2.27
C GLY A 76 -3.18 13.19 1.99
N TYR A 77 -2.87 11.94 1.60
CA TYR A 77 -1.52 11.45 1.41
C TYR A 77 -1.36 10.73 0.06
N GLU A 78 -0.20 10.88 -0.55
CA GLU A 78 0.28 10.05 -1.65
C GLU A 78 1.49 9.26 -1.16
N LEU A 79 1.35 7.94 -1.08
CA LEU A 79 2.47 7.04 -0.75
C LEU A 79 2.89 6.31 -2.02
N THR A 80 4.18 6.37 -2.34
CA THR A 80 4.76 5.78 -3.53
C THR A 80 5.80 4.73 -3.15
N VAL A 81 5.60 3.49 -3.58
CA VAL A 81 6.56 2.39 -3.42
C VAL A 81 7.27 2.17 -4.75
N LYS A 82 8.60 2.16 -4.73
CA LYS A 82 9.44 2.02 -5.94
C LYS A 82 10.33 0.78 -5.85
N PRO A 83 9.81 -0.39 -6.26
CA PRO A 83 10.63 -1.58 -6.35
C PRO A 83 11.69 -1.45 -7.45
N ARG A 84 12.84 -2.09 -7.30
CA ARG A 84 13.97 -1.97 -8.24
C ARG A 84 13.68 -2.50 -9.64
N GLU A 85 12.88 -3.56 -9.74
CA GLU A 85 12.65 -4.32 -10.98
C GLU A 85 11.17 -4.54 -11.28
N LEU A 86 10.29 -3.87 -10.54
CA LEU A 86 8.85 -3.98 -10.70
C LEU A 86 8.23 -2.57 -10.86
N PRO A 87 7.05 -2.47 -11.47
CA PRO A 87 6.36 -1.19 -11.59
C PRO A 87 6.09 -0.51 -10.25
N GLU A 88 6.02 0.81 -10.29
CA GLU A 88 5.67 1.64 -9.14
C GLU A 88 4.26 1.33 -8.65
N VAL A 89 4.08 1.32 -7.32
CA VAL A 89 2.76 1.24 -6.70
C VAL A 89 2.48 2.53 -5.95
N VAL A 90 1.36 3.17 -6.31
CA VAL A 90 0.95 4.46 -5.76
C VAL A 90 -0.33 4.29 -4.95
N PHE A 91 -0.33 4.79 -3.72
CA PHE A 91 -1.47 4.82 -2.83
C PHE A 91 -1.94 6.26 -2.72
N LYS A 92 -3.19 6.53 -3.11
CA LYS A 92 -3.82 7.84 -2.90
C LYS A 92 -4.82 7.71 -1.77
N LEU A 93 -4.43 8.23 -0.61
CA LEU A 93 -5.13 8.02 0.66
C LEU A 93 -5.71 9.35 1.16
N ASN A 94 -6.84 9.28 1.85
CA ASN A 94 -7.40 10.40 2.60
C ASN A 94 -6.61 10.64 3.90
N THR A 95 -7.04 11.62 4.70
CA THR A 95 -6.40 11.93 6.00
C THR A 95 -6.47 10.82 7.04
N GLY A 96 -7.35 9.83 6.85
CA GLY A 96 -7.47 8.61 7.65
C GLY A 96 -6.67 7.42 7.11
N PHE A 97 -5.80 7.62 6.11
CA PHE A 97 -5.03 6.56 5.43
C PHE A 97 -5.89 5.51 4.69
N GLU A 98 -7.08 5.90 4.25
CA GLU A 98 -7.97 5.06 3.46
C GLU A 98 -8.02 5.56 2.02
N GLY A 99 -7.97 4.67 1.04
CA GLY A 99 -8.09 5.07 -0.37
C GLY A 99 -7.70 4.03 -1.39
N ASP A 100 -7.33 4.51 -2.57
CA ASP A 100 -7.13 3.69 -3.76
C ASP A 100 -5.65 3.37 -4.00
N VAL A 101 -5.39 2.19 -4.56
CA VAL A 101 -4.06 1.72 -4.94
C VAL A 101 -3.97 1.61 -6.46
N PHE A 102 -2.91 2.14 -7.03
CA PHE A 102 -2.68 2.23 -8.47
C PHE A 102 -1.35 1.62 -8.86
N THR A 103 -1.29 0.98 -10.03
CA THR A 103 -0.03 0.52 -10.63
C THR A 103 -0.17 0.19 -12.12
N GLU A 104 0.97 -0.08 -12.77
CA GLU A 104 1.14 -0.53 -14.16
C GLU A 104 1.50 -2.03 -14.29
N PHE A 105 1.49 -2.81 -13.20
CA PHE A 105 1.87 -4.24 -13.23
C PHE A 105 1.22 -5.06 -14.36
N ASN A 106 -0.04 -4.76 -14.71
CA ASN A 106 -0.79 -5.48 -15.74
C ASN A 106 -1.14 -4.59 -16.96
N GLY A 107 -0.44 -3.48 -17.18
CA GLY A 107 -0.66 -2.59 -18.33
C GLY A 107 -0.69 -1.11 -17.94
N PRO A 108 -1.59 -0.28 -18.50
CA PRO A 108 -1.64 1.15 -18.16
C PRO A 108 -1.97 1.36 -16.67
N ILE A 109 -1.62 2.53 -16.11
CA ILE A 109 -1.95 2.88 -14.72
C ILE A 109 -3.45 2.71 -14.49
N THR A 110 -3.81 1.78 -13.61
CA THR A 110 -5.20 1.59 -13.17
C THR A 110 -5.25 1.44 -11.66
N THR A 111 -6.39 1.80 -11.07
CA THR A 111 -6.72 1.34 -9.71
C THR A 111 -6.70 -0.18 -9.73
N ILE A 112 -6.14 -0.85 -8.72
CA ILE A 112 -6.13 -2.33 -8.57
C ILE A 112 -6.86 -2.80 -7.30
N GLY A 113 -7.25 -1.86 -6.45
CA GLY A 113 -7.94 -2.14 -5.20
C GLY A 113 -7.85 -0.97 -4.22
N THR A 114 -8.14 -1.26 -2.95
CA THR A 114 -8.16 -0.25 -1.87
C THR A 114 -7.25 -0.62 -0.72
N ALA A 115 -6.86 0.40 0.03
CA ALA A 115 -6.00 0.35 1.20
C ALA A 115 -6.70 1.00 2.39
N ASN A 116 -6.65 0.37 3.56
CA ASN A 116 -7.20 0.90 4.81
C ASN A 116 -6.23 0.64 5.96
N PRO A 117 -6.09 1.52 6.97
CA PRO A 117 -5.25 1.23 8.12
C PRO A 117 -5.75 -0.01 8.85
N ALA A 118 -4.84 -0.90 9.26
CA ALA A 118 -5.19 -2.01 10.13
C ALA A 118 -5.65 -1.44 11.48
N LYS A 119 -6.90 -1.70 11.86
CA LYS A 119 -7.42 -1.24 13.16
C LYS A 119 -6.58 -1.85 14.28
N GLN A 120 -5.97 -1.02 15.11
CA GLN A 120 -5.54 -1.46 16.43
C GLN A 120 -6.82 -1.66 17.25
N ASN A 121 -7.22 -2.90 17.48
CA ASN A 121 -8.15 -3.17 18.58
C ASN A 121 -7.37 -2.89 19.87
N ALA A 122 -7.68 -1.75 20.49
CA ALA A 122 -7.27 -1.43 21.85
C ALA A 122 -8.02 -2.32 22.86
#